data_AF-A0A3M8AVK1-F1
#
_entry.id   AF-A0A3M8AVK1-F1
#
_cell.length_a   1.000
_cell.length_b   1.000
_cell.length_c   1.000
_cell.angle_alpha   90.00
_cell.angle_beta   90.00
_cell.angle_gamma   90.00
#
_symmetry.space_group_name_H-M   'P 1'
#
loop_
_entity.id
_entity.type
_entity.pdbx_description
1 polymer ?
#
loop_
_entity_poly.entity_id
_entity_poly.type
_entity_poly.pdbx_seq_one_letter_code
_entity_poly.pdbx_strand_id
1 'polypeptide(L)' 'MEVHIRTDASAALTLKKEIICHGISCFYVRPFENDQVEFVFLALSEHQKKLLSYTLRNYSYALTYLS' A
#
# COMPACT_ATOMS: atom_id res chain seq x y z
N MET A 1 -6.66 12.81 2.93
CA MET A 1 -7.29 11.68 2.22
C MET A 1 -6.40 10.49 2.44
N GLU A 2 -6.91 9.51 3.16
CA GLU A 2 -6.18 8.27 3.46
C GLU A 2 -6.22 7.36 2.22
N VAL A 3 -5.14 6.62 1.98
CA VAL A 3 -5.11 5.59 0.94
C VAL A 3 -5.07 4.24 1.62
N HIS A 4 -5.89 3.31 1.14
CA HIS A 4 -6.02 1.96 1.68
C HIS A 4 -5.61 0.97 0.60
N ILE A 5 -4.75 0.02 0.93
CA ILE A 5 -4.32 -1.03 0.01
C ILE A 5 -4.43 -2.36 0.71
N ARG A 6 -5.16 -3.28 0.09
CA ARG A 6 -5.31 -4.64 0.61
C ARG A 6 -4.48 -5.60 -0.21
N THR A 7 -3.85 -6.53 0.47
CA THR A 7 -3.08 -7.58 -0.16
C THR A 7 -3.01 -8.79 0.76
N ASP A 8 -2.72 -9.96 0.20
CA ASP A 8 -2.52 -11.17 0.97
C ASP A 8 -1.29 -11.03 1.88
N ALA A 9 -1.35 -11.63 3.07
CA ALA A 9 -0.26 -11.57 4.04
C ALA A 9 1.07 -12.08 3.47
N SER A 10 1.02 -13.06 2.57
CA SER A 10 2.18 -13.62 1.86
C SER A 10 2.90 -12.58 0.97
N ALA A 11 2.15 -11.66 0.36
CA ALA A 11 2.69 -10.65 -0.55
C ALA A 11 2.99 -9.31 0.18
N ALA A 12 2.45 -9.12 1.38
CA ALA A 12 2.60 -7.92 2.18
C ALA A 12 4.06 -7.57 2.49
N LEU A 13 4.91 -8.56 2.78
CA LEU A 13 6.32 -8.31 3.10
C LEU A 13 7.06 -7.72 1.90
N THR A 14 6.80 -8.23 0.69
CA THR A 14 7.39 -7.73 -0.54
C THR A 14 6.91 -6.31 -0.83
N LEU A 15 5.60 -6.08 -0.79
CA LEU A 15 5.02 -4.76 -0.99
C LEU A 15 5.57 -3.72 0.00
N LYS A 16 5.70 -4.09 1.29
CA LYS A 16 6.28 -3.22 2.31
C LYS A 16 7.71 -2.80 1.98
N LYS A 17 8.54 -3.72 1.49
CA LYS A 17 9.93 -3.40 1.09
C LYS A 17 9.95 -2.40 -0.06
N GLU A 18 9.16 -2.63 -1.11
CA GLU A 18 9.09 -1.74 -2.27
C GLU A 18 8.63 -0.32 -1.90
N ILE A 19 7.56 -0.21 -1.09
CA ILE A 19 7.05 1.07 -0.59
C ILE A 19 8.15 1.85 0.15
N ILE A 20 8.89 1.18 1.03
CA ILE A 20 9.99 1.79 1.79
C ILE A 20 11.14 2.20 0.86
N CYS A 21 11.50 1.36 -0.13
CA CYS A 21 12.51 1.67 -1.14
C CYS A 21 12.15 2.93 -1.95
N HIS A 22 10.86 3.19 -2.18
CA HIS A 22 10.38 4.42 -2.82
C HIS A 22 10.28 5.63 -1.88
N GLY A 23 10.77 5.52 -0.64
CA GLY A 23 10.77 6.63 0.33
C GLY A 23 9.40 6.95 0.90
N ILE A 24 8.45 6.02 0.85
CA ILE A 24 7.14 6.16 1.47
C ILE A 24 7.19 5.50 2.85
N SER A 25 7.13 6.30 3.92
CA SER A 25 7.26 5.81 5.30
C SER A 25 6.05 6.11 6.19
N CYS A 26 5.16 7.01 5.76
CA CYS A 26 3.98 7.41 6.53
C CYS A 26 2.80 6.45 6.29
N PHE A 27 2.92 5.23 6.81
CA PHE A 27 1.86 4.23 6.77
C PHE A 27 1.94 3.27 7.95
N TYR A 28 0.82 2.59 8.23
CA TYR A 28 0.80 1.45 9.11
C TYR A 28 0.10 0.28 8.43
N VAL A 29 0.32 -0.94 8.95
CA VAL A 29 -0.28 -2.16 8.43
C VAL A 29 -1.16 -2.74 9.53
N ARG A 30 -2.39 -3.13 9.18
CA ARG A 30 -3.31 -3.83 10.07
C ARG A 30 -3.80 -5.14 9.46
N PRO A 31 -4.12 -6.17 10.27
CA PRO A 31 -4.78 -7.36 9.78
C PRO A 31 -6.13 -7.02 9.11
N PHE A 32 -6.49 -7.81 8.10
CA PHE A 32 -7.79 -7.78 7.43
C PHE A 32 -8.34 -9.21 7.30
N GLU A 33 -9.61 -9.35 6.92
CA GLU A 33 -10.24 -10.67 6.80
C GLU A 33 -9.57 -11.55 5.73
N ASN A 34 -9.76 -12.86 5.82
CA ASN A 34 -9.30 -13.85 4.83
C ASN A 34 -7.79 -13.85 4.55
N ASP A 35 -6.97 -13.77 5.61
CA ASP A 35 -5.49 -13.77 5.52
C ASP A 35 -4.92 -12.60 4.71
N GLN A 36 -5.68 -11.50 4.64
CA GLN A 36 -5.25 -10.26 4.04
C GLN A 36 -4.74 -9.28 5.09
N VAL A 37 -3.98 -8.31 4.63
CA VAL A 37 -3.57 -7.15 5.42
C VAL A 37 -3.92 -5.88 4.67
N GLU A 38 -4.13 -4.82 5.42
CA GLU A 38 -4.42 -3.50 4.88
C GLU A 38 -3.30 -2.53 5.26
N PHE A 39 -2.72 -1.89 4.25
CA PHE A 39 -1.81 -0.76 4.38
C PHE A 39 -2.65 0.51 4.38
N VAL A 40 -2.49 1.33 5.42
CA VAL A 40 -3.18 2.62 5.56
C VAL A 40 -2.14 3.73 5.52
N PHE A 41 -2.25 4.61 4.52
CA PHE A 41 -1.34 5.73 4.31
C PHE A 41 -2.03 7.02 4.72
N LEU A 42 -1.47 7.73 5.69
CA LEU A 42 -2.12 8.86 6.36
C LEU A 42 -1.93 10.20 5.61
N ALA A 43 -0.77 10.41 4.99
CA ALA A 43 -0.45 11.64 4.29
C ALA A 43 0.55 11.38 3.16
N LEU A 44 0.04 11.13 1.96
CA LEU A 44 0.86 11.02 0.75
C LEU A 44 0.82 12.32 -0.04
N SER A 45 1.99 12.83 -0.41
CA SER A 45 2.12 13.85 -1.45
C SER A 45 1.66 13.32 -2.80
N GLU A 46 1.34 14.21 -3.74
CA GLU A 46 0.96 13.82 -5.11
C GLU A 46 2.05 13.00 -5.82
N HIS A 47 3.32 13.29 -5.55
CA HIS A 47 4.43 12.51 -6.07
C HIS A 47 4.44 11.08 -5.51
N GLN A 48 4.26 10.93 -4.18
CA GLN A 48 4.20 9.62 -3.54
C GLN A 48 2.99 8.81 -3.97
N LYS A 49 1.82 9.45 -4.20
CA LYS A 49 0.64 8.77 -4.76
C LYS A 49 0.91 8.20 -6.15
N LYS A 50 1.64 8.93 -7.00
CA LYS A 50 2.05 8.46 -8.34
C LYS A 50 3.03 7.29 -8.26
N LEU A 51 4.04 7.38 -7.39
CA LEU A 51 4.97 6.28 -7.16
C LEU A 51 4.25 5.04 -6.64
N LEU A 52 3.40 5.19 -5.64
CA LEU A 52 2.61 4.11 -5.07
C LEU A 52 1.71 3.45 -6.12
N SER A 53 1.03 4.26 -6.95
CA SER A 53 0.21 3.74 -8.06
C SER A 53 1.03 2.95 -9.08
N TYR A 54 2.26 3.39 -9.36
CA TYR A 54 3.19 2.70 -10.25
C TYR A 54 3.64 1.36 -9.66
N THR A 55 4.05 1.35 -8.38
CA THR A 55 4.43 0.13 -7.65
C THR A 55 3.28 -0.87 -7.63
N LEU A 56 2.03 -0.43 -7.42
CA LEU A 56 0.90 -1.36 -7.33
C LEU A 56 0.50 -1.96 -8.66
N ARG A 57 0.59 -1.19 -9.75
CA ARG A 57 0.33 -1.67 -11.11
C ARG A 57 1.33 -2.75 -11.54
N ASN A 58 2.60 -2.57 -11.20
CA ASN A 58 3.64 -3.51 -11.61
C ASN A 58 3.56 -4.86 -10.88
N TYR A 59 2.93 -4.89 -9.72
CA TYR A 59 2.84 -6.09 -8.87
C TYR A 59 1.40 -6.60 -8.73
N SER A 60 0.48 -6.13 -9.58
CA SER A 60 -0.93 -6.59 -9.66
C SER A 60 -1.72 -6.51 -8.35
N TYR A 61 -1.41 -5.55 -7.48
CA TYR A 61 -2.13 -5.38 -6.22
C TYR A 61 -3.46 -4.63 -6.43
N ALA A 62 -4.55 -5.12 -5.83
CA ALA A 62 -5.85 -4.47 -5.90
C ALA A 62 -5.86 -3.15 -5.12
N LEU A 63 -5.85 -2.03 -5.85
CA LEU A 63 -6.04 -0.69 -5.29
C LEU A 63 -7.53 -0.48 -4.94
N THR A 64 -7.84 -0.40 -3.65
CA THR A 64 -9.18 0.01 -3.20
C THR A 64 -9.07 1.42 -2.62
N TYR A 65 -9.38 2.43 -3.45
CA TYR A 65 -9.53 3.80 -2.98
C TYR A 65 -10.83 3.89 -2.17
N LEU A 66 -10.71 3.92 -0.84
CA LEU A 66 -11.81 4.32 0.03
C LEU A 66 -11.65 5.81 0.32
N SER A 67 -12.60 6.59 -0.19
CA SER A 67 -12.74 8.04 0.03
C SER A 67 -13.38 8.35 1.36
#